data_AF-A0A077PWY7-F1
#
_entry.id   AF-A0A077PWY7-F1
#
_cell.length_a   1.000
_cell.length_b   1.000
_cell.length_c   1.000
_cell.angle_alpha   90.00
_cell.angle_beta   90.00
_cell.angle_gamma   90.00
#
_symmetry.space_group_name_H-M   'P 1'
#
loop_
_entity.id
_entity.type
_entity.pdbx_description
1 polymer ?
#
loop_
_entity_poly.entity_id
_entity_poly.type
_entity_poly.pdbx_seq_one_letter_code
_entity_poly.pdbx_strand_id
1 'polypeptide(L)' 'MSDNIVVGIDMAKRKFDVAVWLDKHHYKTKIFSNDFTGFNEFIDWRKPSSNKKHLHL' A
#
# COMPACT_ATOMS: atom_id res chain seq x y z
N MET A 1 -9.59 0.33 -19.87
CA MET A 1 -10.01 -0.56 -18.77
C MET A 1 -9.48 0.09 -17.51
N SER A 2 -10.33 0.36 -16.51
CA SER A 2 -9.84 0.83 -15.22
C SER A 2 -8.90 -0.24 -14.67
N ASP A 3 -7.66 0.12 -14.37
CA ASP A 3 -6.75 -0.78 -13.66
C ASP A 3 -7.34 -1.00 -12.27
N ASN A 4 -8.13 -2.07 -12.13
CA ASN A 4 -8.75 -2.43 -10.87
C ASN A 4 -7.64 -2.89 -9.93
N ILE A 5 -7.16 -1.98 -9.08
CA ILE A 5 -6.18 -2.30 -8.04
C ILE A 5 -6.87 -3.19 -7.01
N VAL A 6 -6.43 -4.45 -6.92
CA VAL A 6 -6.92 -5.40 -5.92
C VAL A 6 -5.99 -5.36 -4.71
N VAL A 7 -6.58 -5.31 -3.51
CA VAL A 7 -5.82 -5.30 -2.24
C VAL A 7 -6.31 -6.46 -1.37
N GLY A 8 -5.40 -7.38 -1.04
CA GLY A 8 -5.60 -8.42 -0.04
C GLY A 8 -5.03 -7.98 1.30
N ILE A 9 -5.76 -8.24 2.39
CA ILE A 9 -5.33 -7.93 3.76
C ILE A 9 -5.56 -9.17 4.63
N ASP A 10 -4.49 -9.69 5.22
CA ASP A 10 -4.55 -10.73 6.24
C ASP A 10 -4.35 -10.11 7.64
N MET A 11 -5.32 -10.28 8.52
CA MET A 11 -5.38 -9.60 9.82
C MET A 11 -5.07 -10.57 10.96
N ALA A 12 -4.03 -10.26 11.75
CA ALA A 12 -3.72 -10.93 13.00
C ALA A 12 -3.86 -9.96 14.19
N LYS A 13 -3.82 -10.48 15.42
CA LYS A 13 -4.04 -9.67 16.63
C LYS A 13 -3.14 -8.44 16.74
N ARG A 14 -1.86 -8.55 16.34
CA ARG A 14 -0.84 -7.50 16.50
C ARG A 14 -0.36 -6.87 15.19
N LYS A 15 -0.68 -7.47 14.05
CA LYS A 15 -0.20 -7.03 12.74
C LYS A 15 -1.20 -7.38 11.65
N PHE A 16 -1.07 -6.72 10.51
CA PHE A 16 -1.75 -7.11 9.30
C PHE A 16 -0.79 -7.08 8.11
N ASP A 17 -0.92 -8.08 7.26
CA ASP A 17 -0.09 -8.27 6.07
C ASP A 17 -0.92 -7.82 4.85
N VAL A 18 -0.40 -6.86 4.08
CA VAL A 18 -1.09 -6.30 2.90
C VAL A 18 -0.39 -6.75 1.63
N ALA A 19 -1.17 -7.16 0.64
CA ALA A 19 -0.73 -7.38 -0.74
C ALA A 19 -1.54 -6.51 -1.70
N VAL A 20 -0.86 -5.71 -2.53
CA VAL A 20 -1.49 -4.91 -3.59
C VAL A 20 -1.11 -5.50 -4.93
N TRP A 21 -2.11 -5.90 -5.71
CA TRP A 21 -1.97 -6.35 -7.08
C TRP A 21 -1.91 -5.13 -8.00
N LEU A 22 -0.75 -4.89 -8.61
CA LEU A 22 -0.49 -3.72 -9.45
C LEU A 22 -0.77 -4.02 -10.93
N ASP A 23 -0.46 -5.23 -11.38
CA ASP A 23 -0.78 -5.75 -12.72
C ASP A 23 -0.65 -7.29 -12.75
N LYS A 24 -0.77 -7.90 -13.93
CA LYS A 24 -0.75 -9.38 -14.13
C LYS A 24 0.45 -10.10 -13.50
N HIS A 25 1.57 -9.42 -13.23
CA HIS A 25 2.79 -10.05 -12.72
C HIS A 25 3.42 -9.32 -11.54
N HIS A 26 3.00 -8.09 -11.22
CA HIS A 26 3.55 -7.31 -10.13
C HIS A 26 2.58 -7.19 -8.97
N TYR A 27 3.05 -7.62 -7.80
CA TYR A 27 2.41 -7.33 -6.53
C TYR A 27 3.42 -6.72 -5.57
N LYS A 28 2.97 -5.79 -4.72
CA LYS A 28 3.76 -5.26 -3.61
C LYS A 28 3.16 -5.71 -2.29
N THR A 29 4.01 -6.06 -1.32
CA THR A 29 3.57 -6.45 0.02
C THR A 29 4.19 -5.55 1.09
N LYS A 30 3.48 -5.39 2.21
CA LYS A 30 4.01 -4.73 3.41
C LYS A 30 3.24 -5.19 4.64
N ILE A 31 3.94 -5.30 5.76
CA ILE A 31 3.37 -5.63 7.07
C ILE A 31 3.21 -4.33 7.87
N PHE A 32 2.10 -4.20 8.57
CA PHE A 32 1.82 -3.07 9.45
C PHE A 32 1.38 -3.56 10.83
N SER A 33 1.55 -2.72 11.86
CA SER A 33 0.99 -2.97 13.19
C SER A 33 -0.54 -2.90 13.16
N ASN A 34 -1.21 -3.77 13.91
CA ASN A 34 -2.66 -3.74 14.08
C ASN A 34 -3.07 -2.71 15.14
N ASP A 35 -2.73 -1.46 14.90
CA ASP A 35 -3.09 -0.29 15.70
C ASP A 35 -3.30 0.93 14.79
N PHE A 36 -3.70 2.06 15.38
CA PHE A 36 -3.97 3.29 14.62
C PHE A 36 -2.72 3.82 13.89
N THR A 37 -1.52 3.60 14.45
CA THR A 37 -0.26 4.02 13.82
C THR A 37 -0.03 3.20 12.54
N GLY A 38 -0.11 1.88 12.62
CA GLY A 38 0.05 1.00 11.46
C GLY A 38 -1.03 1.21 10.40
N PHE A 39 -2.26 1.56 10.80
CA PHE A 39 -3.30 1.97 9.87
C PHE A 39 -2.93 3.26 9.11
N ASN A 40 -2.44 4.29 9.81
CA ASN A 40 -2.02 5.53 9.16
C ASN A 40 -0.85 5.30 8.19
N GLU A 41 0.14 4.50 8.60
CA GLU A 41 1.25 4.10 7.73
C GLU A 41 0.77 3.36 6.47
N PHE A 42 -0.28 2.53 6.59
CA PHE A 42 -0.89 1.87 5.46
C PHE A 42 -1.58 2.86 4.50
N ILE A 43 -2.31 3.85 5.03
CA ILE A 43 -2.91 4.91 4.21
C ILE A 43 -1.83 5.69 3.45
N ASP A 44 -0.73 6.05 4.12
CA ASP A 44 0.39 6.76 3.49
C ASP A 44 1.09 5.91 2.43
N TRP A 45 1.29 4.62 2.69
CA TRP A 45 1.90 3.68 1.73
C TRP A 45 1.05 3.43 0.48
N ARG A 46 -0.26 3.67 0.54
CA ARG A 46 -1.17 3.58 -0.62
C ARG A 46 -1.15 4.81 -1.51
N LYS A 47 -0.72 5.98 -1.02
CA LYS A 47 -0.69 7.19 -1.85
C LYS A 47 0.21 6.95 -3.07
N PRO A 48 -0.26 7.22 -4.29
CA PRO A 48 0.62 7.25 -5.46
C PRO A 48 1.80 8.17 -5.15
N SER A 49 2.99 7.83 -5.62
CA SER A 49 4.18 8.70 -5.55
C SER A 49 4.01 9.93 -6.45
N SER A 50 2.97 10.72 -6.27
CA SER A 50 2.79 12.00 -6.95
C SER A 50 3.70 13.02 -6.27
N ASN A 51 4.62 13.57 -7.06
CA ASN A 51 5.58 14.65 -6.76
C ASN A 51 7.00 14.27 -6.25
N LYS A 52 7.74 13.49 -7.04
CA LYS A 52 9.19 13.72 -7.25
C LYS A 52 9.58 13.81 -8.73
N LYS A 53 8.74 14.46 -9.54
CA LYS A 53 9.07 14.83 -10.94
C LYS A 53 8.67 16.29 -11.20
N HIS A 54 9.31 17.23 -10.50
CA HIS A 54 9.62 18.59 -10.95
C HIS A 54 10.20 19.38 -9.77
N LEU A 55 11.50 19.27 -9.55
CA LEU A 55 12.31 20.28 -8.88
C LEU A 55 13.72 20.15 -9.47
N HIS A 56 13.83 20.58 -10.73
CA HIS A 56 15.03 21.25 -11.17
C HIS A 56 14.78 22.74 -10.90
N LEU A 57 15.30 23.22 -9.78
CA LEU A 57 15.77 24.60 -9.63
C LEU A 57 17.30 24.50 -9.54
#